data_AF-A0AAW9A3U5-F1
#
_entry.id   AF-A0AAW9A3U5-F1
#
_cell.length_a   1.000
_cell.length_b   1.000
_cell.length_c   1.000
_cell.angle_alpha   90.00
_cell.angle_beta   90.00
_cell.angle_gamma   90.00
#
_symmetry.space_group_name_H-M   'P 1'
#
loop_
_entity.id
_entity.type
_entity.pdbx_description
1 polymer ?
#
loop_
_entity_poly.entity_id
_entity_poly.type
_entity_poly.pdbx_seq_one_letter_code
_entity_poly.pdbx_strand_id
1 'polypeptide(L)'
;MGAFKHIDFLLKNNKNEEAFQLILDLKEKSKTLTVDEIGWMYWNLSDIPAILRKAETVYKNHVEFVEWGKQSLFPHKLHWFVSDATQALTLSLGDYFGEWFDWYMYACEHSSRIKDNRGVRFESHRAAVWSLLTLNELSEIDMPLRNMLDVIEEDQNWENKIFAEFTYWTLVAEKAFILDETELVIEAVKNINLLDDEIKGVLDAKADEKESDLFGSWDDLNSSRLNKSSMTVLLHNGACTFHKIERFEESIKLFQSALQNGVTITTYGLSLYLSSVWKINRDEKEIIELFHIHTPDGAAVDDLFQFVPELNSIDWRNGGTT
;
A
#
# COMPACT_ATOMS: atom_id res chain seq x y z
N MET A 1 -17.00 21.16 13.56
CA MET A 1 -16.30 20.36 12.54
C MET A 1 -17.36 19.79 11.60
N GLY A 2 -17.21 19.92 10.27
CA GLY A 2 -18.17 19.33 9.33
C GLY A 2 -18.18 17.79 9.43
N ALA A 3 -19.27 17.13 9.05
CA ALA A 3 -19.44 15.68 9.23
C ALA A 3 -18.30 14.87 8.57
N PHE A 4 -17.90 15.22 7.34
CA PHE A 4 -16.77 14.61 6.64
C PHE A 4 -15.44 14.76 7.39
N LYS A 5 -15.13 15.96 7.90
CA LYS A 5 -13.93 16.20 8.72
C LYS A 5 -13.95 15.40 10.01
N HIS A 6 -15.13 15.18 10.59
CA HIS A 6 -15.27 14.33 11.77
C HIS A 6 -14.99 12.87 11.47
N ILE A 7 -15.52 12.34 10.38
CA ILE A 7 -15.25 10.97 9.93
C ILE A 7 -13.76 10.80 9.62
N ASP A 8 -13.16 11.72 8.88
CA ASP A 8 -11.73 11.71 8.56
C ASP A 8 -10.85 11.74 9.83
N PHE A 9 -11.21 12.53 10.83
CA PHE A 9 -10.55 12.50 12.14
C PHE A 9 -10.66 11.12 12.80
N LEU A 10 -11.83 10.48 12.76
CA LEU A 10 -12.01 9.15 13.34
C LEU A 10 -11.16 8.09 12.63
N LEU A 11 -11.13 8.11 11.30
CA LEU A 11 -10.31 7.21 10.48
C LEU A 11 -8.82 7.35 10.81
N LYS A 12 -8.31 8.58 10.87
CA LYS A 12 -6.91 8.88 11.23
C LYS A 12 -6.53 8.46 12.65
N ASN A 13 -7.51 8.25 13.52
CA ASN A 13 -7.31 7.79 14.90
C ASN A 13 -7.75 6.33 15.11
N ASN A 14 -7.86 5.53 14.03
CA ASN A 14 -8.24 4.11 14.06
C ASN A 14 -9.60 3.82 14.71
N LYS A 15 -10.51 4.80 14.73
CA LYS A 15 -11.88 4.65 15.24
C LYS A 15 -12.84 4.18 14.14
N ASN A 16 -12.47 3.06 13.53
CA ASN A 16 -13.06 2.56 12.28
C ASN A 16 -14.56 2.27 12.40
N GLU A 17 -15.02 1.65 13.50
CA GLU A 17 -16.45 1.35 13.69
C GLU A 17 -17.31 2.60 13.88
N GLU A 18 -16.83 3.59 14.64
CA GLU A 18 -17.50 4.88 14.83
C GLU A 18 -17.63 5.61 13.48
N ALA A 19 -16.54 5.65 12.69
CA ALA A 19 -16.51 6.24 11.36
C ALA A 19 -17.50 5.54 10.41
N PHE A 20 -17.53 4.22 10.40
CA PHE A 20 -18.41 3.41 9.55
C PHE A 20 -19.89 3.72 9.80
N GLN A 21 -20.30 3.76 11.07
CA GLN A 21 -21.69 4.06 11.43
C GLN A 21 -22.08 5.49 11.02
N LEU A 22 -21.18 6.47 11.17
CA LEU A 22 -21.45 7.83 10.72
C LEU A 22 -21.61 7.93 9.20
N ILE A 23 -20.84 7.16 8.42
CA ILE A 23 -20.98 7.15 6.96
C ILE A 23 -22.33 6.54 6.56
N LEU A 24 -22.76 5.44 7.20
CA LEU A 24 -24.08 4.84 6.95
C LEU A 24 -25.21 5.84 7.26
N ASP A 25 -25.14 6.50 8.41
CA ASP A 25 -26.09 7.55 8.81
C ASP A 25 -26.16 8.70 7.78
N LEU A 26 -25.03 9.09 7.21
CA LEU A 26 -24.98 10.10 6.14
C LEU A 26 -25.61 9.60 4.83
N LYS A 27 -25.41 8.32 4.48
CA LYS A 27 -25.97 7.69 3.26
C LYS A 27 -27.49 7.72 3.28
N GLU A 28 -28.09 7.49 4.43
CA GLU A 28 -29.55 7.50 4.60
C GLU A 28 -30.16 8.91 4.59
N LYS A 29 -29.42 9.90 5.10
CA LYS A 29 -29.96 11.25 5.38
C LYS A 29 -29.76 12.23 4.23
N SER A 30 -28.87 11.96 3.28
CA SER A 30 -28.49 12.97 2.30
C SER A 30 -29.20 12.85 0.96
N LYS A 31 -29.99 13.87 0.63
CA LYS A 31 -30.58 14.08 -0.70
C LYS A 31 -29.76 15.05 -1.57
N THR A 32 -28.62 15.52 -1.08
CA THR A 32 -27.90 16.67 -1.64
C THR A 32 -26.38 16.46 -1.76
N LEU A 33 -25.88 15.22 -1.67
CA LEU A 33 -24.45 14.97 -1.89
C LEU A 33 -24.07 15.19 -3.34
N THR A 34 -22.88 15.72 -3.53
CA THR A 34 -22.19 15.73 -4.81
C THR A 34 -21.76 14.32 -5.20
N VAL A 35 -21.45 14.12 -6.49
CA VAL A 35 -20.93 12.85 -7.00
C VAL A 35 -19.66 12.43 -6.25
N ASP A 36 -18.77 13.38 -5.93
CA ASP A 36 -17.51 13.06 -5.25
C ASP A 36 -17.71 12.69 -3.77
N GLU A 37 -18.65 13.32 -3.08
CA GLU A 37 -19.00 12.93 -1.71
C GLU A 37 -19.60 11.51 -1.68
N ILE A 38 -20.44 11.15 -2.66
CA ILE A 38 -20.98 9.79 -2.78
C ILE A 38 -19.87 8.79 -3.08
N GLY A 39 -18.97 9.11 -4.02
CA GLY A 39 -17.81 8.28 -4.35
C GLY A 39 -16.90 8.04 -3.15
N TRP A 40 -16.59 9.10 -2.40
CA TRP A 40 -15.80 9.02 -1.17
C TRP A 40 -16.46 8.14 -0.10
N MET A 41 -17.78 8.24 0.06
CA MET A 41 -18.52 7.40 1.00
C MET A 41 -18.47 5.93 0.61
N TYR A 42 -18.72 5.60 -0.66
CA TYR A 42 -18.63 4.22 -1.12
C TYR A 42 -17.22 3.64 -0.94
N TRP A 43 -16.20 4.44 -1.24
CA TRP A 43 -14.82 4.04 -1.05
C TRP A 43 -14.55 3.70 0.42
N ASN A 44 -14.91 4.58 1.35
CA ASN A 44 -14.69 4.34 2.79
C ASN A 44 -15.58 3.23 3.38
N LEU A 45 -16.78 3.02 2.85
CA LEU A 45 -17.63 1.87 3.20
C LEU A 45 -17.06 0.53 2.69
N SER A 46 -16.14 0.56 1.72
CA SER A 46 -15.35 -0.63 1.31
C SER A 46 -14.08 -0.75 2.15
N ASP A 47 -13.40 0.37 2.39
CA ASP A 47 -12.10 0.41 3.06
C ASP A 47 -12.16 -0.03 4.53
N ILE A 48 -13.11 0.50 5.29
CA ILE A 48 -13.22 0.18 6.72
C ILE A 48 -13.45 -1.33 6.95
N PRO A 49 -14.43 -1.99 6.27
CA PRO A 49 -14.57 -3.43 6.39
C PRO A 49 -13.37 -4.22 5.82
N ALA A 50 -12.64 -3.66 4.84
CA ALA A 50 -11.43 -4.30 4.30
C ALA A 50 -10.33 -4.40 5.36
N ILE A 51 -10.06 -3.32 6.09
CA ILE A 51 -9.11 -3.32 7.23
C ILE A 51 -9.52 -4.36 8.29
N LEU A 52 -10.83 -4.55 8.49
CA LEU A 52 -11.39 -5.54 9.42
C LEU A 52 -11.52 -6.95 8.81
N ARG A 53 -11.03 -7.18 7.59
CA ARG A 53 -11.08 -8.45 6.85
C ARG A 53 -12.49 -9.02 6.65
N LYS A 54 -13.50 -8.15 6.50
CA LYS A 54 -14.91 -8.52 6.33
C LYS A 54 -15.30 -8.61 4.85
N ALA A 55 -14.82 -9.64 4.15
CA ALA A 55 -14.96 -9.81 2.69
C ALA A 55 -16.39 -9.63 2.16
N GLU A 56 -17.39 -10.29 2.75
CA GLU A 56 -18.79 -10.19 2.30
C GLU A 56 -19.35 -8.76 2.41
N THR A 57 -18.97 -8.03 3.47
CA THR A 57 -19.39 -6.62 3.66
C THR A 57 -18.74 -5.71 2.62
N VAL A 58 -17.43 -5.91 2.36
CA VAL A 58 -16.73 -5.18 1.29
C VAL A 58 -17.43 -5.43 -0.04
N TYR A 59 -17.64 -6.71 -0.40
CA TYR A 59 -18.23 -7.11 -1.67
C TYR A 59 -19.60 -6.46 -1.92
N LYS A 60 -20.54 -6.55 -0.96
CA LYS A 60 -21.88 -5.96 -1.11
C LYS A 60 -21.83 -4.46 -1.41
N ASN A 61 -21.01 -3.72 -0.67
CA ASN A 61 -20.87 -2.28 -0.90
C ASN A 61 -20.13 -1.98 -2.21
N HIS A 62 -19.13 -2.78 -2.56
CA HIS A 62 -18.30 -2.54 -3.74
C HIS A 62 -19.06 -2.79 -5.05
N VAL A 63 -19.95 -3.79 -5.08
CA VAL A 63 -20.90 -3.99 -6.19
C VAL A 63 -21.79 -2.76 -6.37
N GLU A 64 -22.36 -2.23 -5.28
CA GLU A 64 -23.15 -1.00 -5.34
C GLU A 64 -22.32 0.19 -5.84
N PHE A 65 -21.07 0.30 -5.37
CA PHE A 65 -20.16 1.37 -5.77
C PHE A 65 -19.86 1.32 -7.28
N VAL A 66 -19.53 0.15 -7.81
CA VAL A 66 -19.21 -0.04 -9.22
C VAL A 66 -20.44 0.22 -10.08
N GLU A 67 -21.60 -0.34 -9.74
CA GLU A 67 -22.82 -0.15 -10.52
C GLU A 67 -23.31 1.31 -10.53
N TRP A 68 -23.24 1.99 -9.39
CA TRP A 68 -23.49 3.43 -9.32
C TRP A 68 -22.43 4.22 -10.11
N GLY A 69 -21.16 3.83 -9.98
CA GLY A 69 -20.01 4.50 -10.57
C GLY A 69 -20.05 4.48 -12.09
N LYS A 70 -20.40 3.35 -12.71
CA LYS A 70 -20.59 3.21 -14.15
C LYS A 70 -21.61 4.19 -14.73
N GLN A 71 -22.60 4.58 -13.93
CA GLN A 71 -23.70 5.46 -14.36
C GLN A 71 -23.46 6.94 -14.02
N SER A 72 -22.74 7.19 -12.92
CA SER A 72 -22.72 8.52 -12.29
C SER A 72 -21.35 9.18 -12.28
N LEU A 73 -20.25 8.40 -12.26
CA LEU A 73 -18.91 8.97 -12.30
C LEU A 73 -18.58 9.45 -13.70
N PHE A 74 -17.85 10.56 -13.78
CA PHE A 74 -17.20 10.96 -15.03
C PHE A 74 -16.18 9.87 -15.44
N PRO A 75 -15.96 9.65 -16.74
CA PRO A 75 -15.04 8.59 -17.22
C PRO A 75 -13.65 8.63 -16.58
N HIS A 76 -13.07 9.82 -16.37
CA HIS A 76 -11.75 9.94 -15.73
C HIS A 76 -11.71 9.45 -14.28
N LYS A 77 -12.86 9.24 -13.61
CA LYS A 77 -12.96 8.82 -12.22
C LYS A 77 -13.18 7.32 -12.00
N LEU A 78 -13.26 6.52 -13.05
CA LEU A 78 -13.57 5.08 -12.93
C LEU A 78 -12.51 4.27 -12.17
N HIS A 79 -11.25 4.69 -12.17
CA HIS A 79 -10.20 4.00 -11.38
C HIS A 79 -10.39 4.12 -9.87
N TRP A 80 -11.28 4.98 -9.38
CA TRP A 80 -11.50 5.19 -7.94
C TRP A 80 -11.95 3.91 -7.22
N PHE A 81 -12.81 3.09 -7.82
CA PHE A 81 -13.25 1.86 -7.16
C PHE A 81 -12.15 0.77 -7.11
N VAL A 82 -11.12 0.83 -7.95
CA VAL A 82 -10.07 -0.20 -8.03
C VAL A 82 -8.68 0.30 -7.62
N SER A 83 -8.60 1.35 -6.80
CA SER A 83 -7.32 1.97 -6.43
C SER A 83 -6.69 1.46 -5.14
N ASP A 84 -7.28 0.47 -4.47
CA ASP A 84 -6.85 0.01 -3.15
C ASP A 84 -6.66 -1.52 -3.09
N ALA A 85 -5.43 -1.93 -2.75
CA ALA A 85 -5.07 -3.34 -2.66
C ALA A 85 -5.59 -4.03 -1.38
N THR A 86 -5.81 -3.30 -0.29
CA THR A 86 -6.40 -3.87 0.93
C THR A 86 -7.83 -4.32 0.65
N GLN A 87 -8.58 -3.53 -0.13
CA GLN A 87 -9.91 -3.88 -0.61
C GLN A 87 -9.85 -5.12 -1.52
N ALA A 88 -8.97 -5.13 -2.52
CA ALA A 88 -8.78 -6.26 -3.43
C ALA A 88 -8.39 -7.57 -2.70
N LEU A 89 -7.41 -7.51 -1.82
CA LEU A 89 -6.93 -8.64 -1.02
C LEU A 89 -7.94 -9.09 0.05
N THR A 90 -8.82 -8.20 0.51
CA THR A 90 -9.92 -8.63 1.39
C THR A 90 -11.00 -9.36 0.60
N LEU A 91 -11.29 -8.92 -0.63
CA LEU A 91 -12.24 -9.59 -1.52
C LEU A 91 -11.77 -11.00 -1.90
N SER A 92 -10.46 -11.23 -2.03
CA SER A 92 -9.92 -12.58 -2.28
C SER A 92 -10.18 -13.57 -1.13
N LEU A 93 -10.32 -13.09 0.12
CA LEU A 93 -10.70 -13.95 1.26
C LEU A 93 -12.12 -14.53 1.13
N GLY A 94 -12.95 -13.95 0.28
CA GLY A 94 -14.31 -14.41 -0.02
C GLY A 94 -14.50 -14.92 -1.46
N ASP A 95 -13.41 -15.24 -2.17
CA ASP A 95 -13.43 -15.67 -3.58
C ASP A 95 -14.00 -14.63 -4.56
N TYR A 96 -13.95 -13.34 -4.23
CA TYR A 96 -14.47 -12.24 -5.07
C TYR A 96 -13.38 -11.49 -5.86
N PHE A 97 -12.13 -11.96 -5.83
CA PHE A 97 -11.02 -11.26 -6.50
C PHE A 97 -11.18 -11.19 -8.03
N GLY A 98 -11.70 -12.25 -8.65
CA GLY A 98 -11.96 -12.26 -10.10
C GLY A 98 -12.91 -11.13 -10.53
N GLU A 99 -13.98 -10.89 -9.77
CA GLU A 99 -14.90 -9.77 -10.05
C GLU A 99 -14.24 -8.41 -9.82
N TRP A 100 -13.40 -8.28 -8.78
CA TRP A 100 -12.61 -7.06 -8.59
C TRP A 100 -11.69 -6.79 -9.78
N PHE A 101 -11.05 -7.83 -10.30
CA PHE A 101 -10.20 -7.73 -11.47
C PHE A 101 -10.99 -7.36 -12.73
N ASP A 102 -12.20 -7.91 -12.92
CA ASP A 102 -13.11 -7.49 -13.99
C ASP A 102 -13.49 -6.00 -13.89
N TRP A 103 -13.70 -5.47 -12.68
CA TRP A 103 -13.92 -4.03 -12.48
C TRP A 103 -12.67 -3.21 -12.83
N TYR A 104 -11.49 -3.70 -12.47
CA TYR A 104 -10.23 -3.08 -12.87
C TYR A 104 -10.05 -3.04 -14.40
N MET A 105 -10.37 -4.14 -15.09
CA MET A 105 -10.38 -4.20 -16.56
C MET A 105 -11.35 -3.17 -17.15
N TYR A 106 -12.56 -3.08 -16.60
CA TYR A 106 -13.55 -2.10 -17.01
C TYR A 106 -13.02 -0.66 -16.84
N ALA A 107 -12.39 -0.34 -15.71
CA ALA A 107 -11.79 0.98 -15.52
C ALA A 107 -10.70 1.28 -16.55
N CYS A 108 -9.84 0.31 -16.86
CA CYS A 108 -8.79 0.45 -17.88
C CYS A 108 -9.35 0.70 -19.28
N GLU A 109 -10.47 0.06 -19.65
CA GLU A 109 -11.10 0.20 -20.96
C GLU A 109 -11.90 1.51 -21.10
N HIS A 110 -12.61 1.91 -20.04
CA HIS A 110 -13.59 2.99 -20.13
C HIS A 110 -13.13 4.32 -19.53
N SER A 111 -12.04 4.35 -18.76
CA SER A 111 -11.54 5.59 -18.19
C SER A 111 -10.77 6.43 -19.20
N SER A 112 -11.10 7.73 -19.26
CA SER A 112 -10.31 8.67 -20.05
C SER A 112 -8.95 8.91 -19.38
N ARG A 113 -7.86 8.80 -20.14
CA ARG A 113 -6.49 9.09 -19.69
C ARG A 113 -6.23 10.59 -19.75
N ILE A 114 -6.20 11.26 -18.59
CA ILE A 114 -5.92 12.69 -18.48
C ILE A 114 -4.86 12.97 -17.42
N LYS A 115 -4.31 14.19 -17.38
CA LYS A 115 -3.30 14.57 -16.39
C LYS A 115 -3.83 14.45 -14.96
N ASP A 116 -5.07 14.88 -14.74
CA ASP A 116 -5.64 15.02 -13.40
C ASP A 116 -5.99 13.67 -12.72
N ASN A 117 -6.06 12.57 -13.48
CA ASN A 117 -6.32 11.24 -12.93
C ASN A 117 -5.10 10.31 -12.97
N ARG A 118 -3.90 10.86 -13.25
CA ARG A 118 -2.68 10.06 -13.38
C ARG A 118 -2.32 9.32 -12.09
N GLY A 119 -2.48 9.99 -10.93
CA GLY A 119 -2.18 9.40 -9.63
C GLY A 119 -3.04 8.17 -9.34
N VAL A 120 -4.36 8.30 -9.41
CA VAL A 120 -5.25 7.17 -9.13
C VAL A 120 -5.13 6.04 -10.17
N ARG A 121 -4.81 6.35 -11.43
CA ARG A 121 -4.50 5.32 -12.44
C ARG A 121 -3.30 4.50 -11.99
N PHE A 122 -2.20 5.16 -11.63
CA PHE A 122 -1.03 4.50 -11.07
C PHE A 122 -1.37 3.64 -9.85
N GLU A 123 -2.13 4.18 -8.88
CA GLU A 123 -2.54 3.45 -7.67
C GLU A 123 -3.38 2.21 -8.00
N SER A 124 -4.28 2.29 -8.98
CA SER A 124 -5.09 1.13 -9.40
C SER A 124 -4.27 0.03 -10.08
N HIS A 125 -3.31 0.40 -10.93
CA HIS A 125 -2.42 -0.57 -11.55
C HIS A 125 -1.49 -1.19 -10.49
N ARG A 126 -0.97 -0.39 -9.56
CA ARG A 126 -0.21 -0.85 -8.40
C ARG A 126 -1.01 -1.84 -7.54
N ALA A 127 -2.28 -1.53 -7.26
CA ALA A 127 -3.15 -2.40 -6.48
C ALA A 127 -3.39 -3.74 -7.18
N ALA A 128 -3.61 -3.73 -8.49
CA ALA A 128 -3.76 -4.94 -9.29
C ALA A 128 -2.49 -5.80 -9.28
N VAL A 129 -1.32 -5.22 -9.59
CA VAL A 129 -0.03 -5.94 -9.58
C VAL A 129 0.25 -6.54 -8.21
N TRP A 130 0.11 -5.76 -7.14
CA TRP A 130 0.42 -6.23 -5.80
C TRP A 130 -0.54 -7.35 -5.35
N SER A 131 -1.81 -7.26 -5.72
CA SER A 131 -2.80 -8.32 -5.42
C SER A 131 -2.48 -9.61 -6.17
N LEU A 132 -2.18 -9.52 -7.47
CA LEU A 132 -1.80 -10.67 -8.29
C LEU A 132 -0.53 -11.36 -7.78
N LEU A 133 0.50 -10.60 -7.38
CA LEU A 133 1.71 -11.15 -6.75
C LEU A 133 1.38 -11.89 -5.44
N THR A 134 0.58 -11.26 -4.58
CA THR A 134 0.22 -11.81 -3.27
C THR A 134 -0.61 -13.10 -3.41
N LEU A 135 -1.47 -13.18 -4.41
CA LEU A 135 -2.28 -14.35 -4.73
C LEU A 135 -1.56 -15.37 -5.62
N ASN A 136 -0.33 -15.06 -6.07
CA ASN A 136 0.44 -15.86 -7.01
C ASN A 136 -0.29 -16.13 -8.34
N GLU A 137 -1.11 -15.17 -8.79
CA GLU A 137 -1.87 -15.22 -10.05
C GLU A 137 -1.11 -14.50 -11.18
N LEU A 138 0.04 -15.04 -11.56
CA LEU A 138 0.99 -14.33 -12.43
C LEU A 138 0.57 -14.25 -13.91
N SER A 139 -0.46 -14.97 -14.35
CA SER A 139 -0.87 -14.98 -15.77
C SER A 139 -1.38 -13.61 -16.25
N GLU A 140 -1.95 -12.81 -15.36
CA GLU A 140 -2.56 -11.52 -15.69
C GLU A 140 -1.67 -10.31 -15.36
N ILE A 141 -0.49 -10.53 -14.74
CA ILE A 141 0.31 -9.46 -14.13
C ILE A 141 0.97 -8.49 -15.13
N ASP A 142 1.23 -8.96 -16.36
CA ASP A 142 1.95 -8.19 -17.37
C ASP A 142 1.19 -6.96 -17.82
N MET A 143 -0.14 -7.05 -17.92
CA MET A 143 -0.95 -5.92 -18.39
C MET A 143 -0.97 -4.77 -17.37
N PRO A 144 -1.24 -4.99 -16.07
CA PRO A 144 -1.11 -3.97 -15.06
C PRO A 144 0.31 -3.37 -14.96
N LEU A 145 1.37 -4.18 -15.07
CA LEU A 145 2.75 -3.67 -15.07
C LEU A 145 3.03 -2.75 -16.27
N ARG A 146 2.58 -3.13 -17.47
CA ARG A 146 2.70 -2.26 -18.65
C ARG A 146 1.93 -0.96 -18.47
N ASN A 147 0.72 -1.03 -17.92
CA ASN A 147 -0.06 0.18 -17.64
C ASN A 147 0.63 1.09 -16.59
N MET A 148 1.30 0.53 -15.58
CA MET A 148 2.12 1.33 -14.65
C MET A 148 3.24 2.06 -15.39
N LEU A 149 3.98 1.34 -16.25
CA LEU A 149 5.07 1.92 -17.03
C LEU A 149 4.55 3.02 -17.97
N ASP A 150 3.47 2.77 -18.70
CA ASP A 150 2.81 3.76 -19.55
C ASP A 150 2.51 5.05 -18.76
N VAL A 151 1.93 4.92 -17.56
CA VAL A 151 1.60 6.07 -16.69
C VAL A 151 2.84 6.85 -16.25
N ILE A 152 3.94 6.15 -15.93
CA ILE A 152 5.23 6.77 -15.59
C ILE A 152 5.81 7.55 -16.79
N GLU A 153 5.69 6.99 -17.99
CA GLU A 153 6.26 7.56 -19.21
C GLU A 153 5.47 8.75 -19.77
N GLU A 154 4.19 8.90 -19.41
CA GLU A 154 3.32 10.00 -19.84
C GLU A 154 3.88 11.41 -19.58
N ASP A 155 4.68 11.59 -18.52
CA ASP A 155 5.21 12.90 -18.13
C ASP A 155 6.47 12.77 -17.26
N GLN A 156 7.60 13.17 -17.85
CA GLN A 156 8.90 13.12 -17.22
C GLN A 156 9.04 14.08 -16.03
N ASN A 157 8.15 15.08 -15.92
CA ASN A 157 8.12 16.05 -14.83
C ASN A 157 6.96 15.78 -13.85
N TRP A 158 6.39 14.58 -13.88
CA TRP A 158 5.34 14.22 -12.93
C TRP A 158 5.91 14.20 -11.50
N GLU A 159 5.27 14.94 -10.60
CA GLU A 159 5.73 15.10 -9.21
C GLU A 159 5.92 13.77 -8.47
N ASN A 160 5.09 12.75 -8.78
CA ASN A 160 5.15 11.44 -8.14
C ASN A 160 6.09 10.46 -8.85
N LYS A 161 6.87 10.90 -9.85
CA LYS A 161 7.65 10.01 -10.70
C LYS A 161 8.63 9.12 -9.92
N ILE A 162 9.38 9.69 -8.97
CA ILE A 162 10.32 8.93 -8.12
C ILE A 162 9.58 7.82 -7.34
N PHE A 163 8.44 8.16 -6.73
CA PHE A 163 7.61 7.18 -6.00
C PHE A 163 7.15 6.05 -6.94
N ALA A 164 6.69 6.44 -8.13
CA ALA A 164 6.12 5.53 -9.10
C ALA A 164 7.18 4.57 -9.69
N GLU A 165 8.35 5.09 -10.06
CA GLU A 165 9.47 4.30 -10.58
C GLU A 165 10.01 3.32 -9.55
N PHE A 166 10.24 3.76 -8.31
CA PHE A 166 10.69 2.87 -7.24
C PHE A 166 9.71 1.74 -7.00
N THR A 167 8.41 2.07 -6.91
CA THR A 167 7.35 1.09 -6.72
C THR A 167 7.28 0.11 -7.89
N TYR A 168 7.32 0.61 -9.13
CA TYR A 168 7.30 -0.21 -10.33
C TYR A 168 8.44 -1.22 -10.33
N TRP A 169 9.68 -0.76 -10.14
CA TRP A 169 10.85 -1.66 -10.14
C TRP A 169 10.83 -2.65 -8.97
N THR A 170 10.28 -2.25 -7.82
CA THR A 170 10.09 -3.16 -6.68
C THR A 170 9.16 -4.33 -7.05
N LEU A 171 8.03 -4.04 -7.71
CA LEU A 171 7.08 -5.07 -8.14
C LEU A 171 7.62 -5.94 -9.28
N VAL A 172 8.39 -5.34 -10.20
CA VAL A 172 9.11 -6.08 -11.25
C VAL A 172 10.12 -7.05 -10.64
N ALA A 173 10.88 -6.61 -9.63
CA ALA A 173 11.85 -7.47 -8.95
C ALA A 173 11.17 -8.67 -8.26
N GLU A 174 10.04 -8.45 -7.57
CA GLU A 174 9.28 -9.52 -6.91
C GLU A 174 8.76 -10.54 -7.94
N LYS A 175 8.13 -10.06 -9.03
CA LYS A 175 7.67 -10.93 -10.12
C LYS A 175 8.82 -11.74 -10.70
N ALA A 176 9.91 -11.06 -11.06
CA ALA A 176 11.08 -11.68 -11.69
C ALA A 176 11.69 -12.76 -10.78
N PHE A 177 11.74 -12.51 -9.47
CA PHE A 177 12.22 -13.48 -8.50
C PHE A 177 11.33 -14.73 -8.45
N ILE A 178 10.00 -14.57 -8.42
CA ILE A 178 9.07 -15.71 -8.41
C ILE A 178 9.19 -16.56 -9.70
N LEU A 179 9.53 -15.93 -10.83
CA LEU A 179 9.72 -16.58 -12.12
C LEU A 179 11.16 -17.06 -12.39
N ASP A 180 12.06 -16.97 -11.40
CA ASP A 180 13.50 -17.29 -11.54
C ASP A 180 14.24 -16.48 -12.62
N GLU A 181 13.79 -15.26 -12.92
CA GLU A 181 14.36 -14.35 -13.92
C GLU A 181 15.50 -13.50 -13.33
N THR A 182 16.61 -14.15 -12.97
CA THR A 182 17.75 -13.55 -12.24
C THR A 182 18.25 -12.22 -12.84
N GLU A 183 18.42 -12.13 -14.16
CA GLU A 183 18.93 -10.92 -14.82
C GLU A 183 17.96 -9.74 -14.65
N LEU A 184 16.65 -10.00 -14.68
CA LEU A 184 15.64 -8.96 -14.50
C LEU A 184 15.57 -8.50 -13.04
N VAL A 185 15.80 -9.40 -12.07
CA VAL A 185 15.97 -9.00 -10.65
C VAL A 185 17.16 -8.06 -10.51
N ILE A 186 18.30 -8.36 -11.14
CA ILE A 186 19.50 -7.50 -11.09
C ILE A 186 19.22 -6.14 -11.72
N GLU A 187 18.55 -6.11 -12.88
CA GLU A 187 18.16 -4.87 -13.55
C GLU A 187 17.22 -4.03 -12.68
N ALA A 188 16.19 -4.65 -12.10
CA ALA A 188 15.23 -3.95 -11.25
C ALA A 188 15.90 -3.35 -10.00
N VAL A 189 16.73 -4.12 -9.30
CA VAL A 189 17.50 -3.63 -8.13
C VAL A 189 18.45 -2.51 -8.52
N LYS A 190 19.11 -2.60 -9.68
CA LYS A 190 19.97 -1.53 -10.19
C LYS A 190 19.17 -0.24 -10.40
N ASN A 191 17.99 -0.31 -11.00
CA ASN A 191 17.15 0.86 -11.23
C ASN A 191 16.62 1.46 -9.92
N ILE A 192 16.29 0.63 -8.93
CA ILE A 192 15.93 1.11 -7.59
C ILE A 192 17.07 1.91 -6.97
N ASN A 193 18.29 1.37 -6.97
CA ASN A 193 19.46 2.03 -6.38
C ASN A 193 19.84 3.36 -7.07
N LEU A 194 19.44 3.57 -8.33
CA LEU A 194 19.65 4.85 -9.01
C LEU A 194 18.78 5.98 -8.43
N LEU A 195 17.71 5.66 -7.71
CA LEU A 195 16.78 6.62 -7.11
C LEU A 195 17.18 7.03 -5.67
N ASP A 196 18.20 6.40 -5.08
CA ASP A 196 18.56 6.57 -3.67
C ASP A 196 18.85 8.03 -3.29
N ASP A 197 19.64 8.74 -4.12
CA ASP A 197 20.01 10.14 -3.85
C ASP A 197 18.79 11.08 -3.93
N GLU A 198 17.87 10.83 -4.85
CA GLU A 198 16.64 11.62 -5.01
C GLU A 198 15.69 11.38 -3.82
N ILE A 199 15.50 10.12 -3.42
CA ILE A 199 14.67 9.77 -2.26
C ILE A 199 15.26 10.39 -0.99
N LYS A 200 16.57 10.33 -0.81
CA LYS A 200 17.25 10.97 0.32
C LYS A 200 17.02 12.49 0.32
N GLY A 201 17.11 13.13 -0.84
CA GLY A 201 16.81 14.56 -0.99
C GLY A 201 15.40 14.93 -0.50
N VAL A 202 14.40 14.08 -0.74
CA VAL A 202 13.03 14.30 -0.26
C VAL A 202 12.91 14.08 1.25
N LEU A 203 13.59 13.06 1.80
CA LEU A 203 13.56 12.76 3.24
C LEU A 203 14.26 13.82 4.11
N ASP A 204 15.30 14.44 3.55
CA ASP A 204 16.08 15.53 4.16
C ASP A 204 15.40 16.90 4.04
N ALA A 205 14.45 17.05 3.09
CA ALA A 205 13.67 18.27 2.93
C ALA A 205 12.75 18.49 4.15
N LYS A 206 12.57 19.76 4.56
CA LYS A 206 11.58 20.10 5.59
C LYS A 206 10.20 19.74 5.07
N ALA A 207 9.41 19.08 5.90
CA ALA A 207 8.06 18.66 5.58
C ALA A 207 7.21 19.85 5.14
N ASP A 208 6.67 19.79 3.92
CA ASP A 208 5.56 20.65 3.56
C ASP A 208 4.32 20.14 4.31
N GLU A 209 3.81 20.96 5.23
CA GLU A 209 2.49 20.78 5.84
C GLU A 209 1.44 21.01 4.75
N LYS A 210 1.20 20.01 3.91
CA LYS A 210 0.02 20.03 3.06
C LYS A 210 -1.19 19.71 3.93
N GLU A 211 -2.22 20.55 3.90
CA GLU A 211 -3.53 20.18 4.45
C GLU A 211 -3.94 18.87 3.79
N SER A 212 -4.13 17.82 4.59
CA SER A 212 -4.50 16.52 4.06
C SER A 212 -5.93 16.59 3.52
N ASP A 213 -6.10 16.16 2.27
CA ASP A 213 -7.42 15.86 1.72
C ASP A 213 -8.10 14.76 2.56
N LEU A 214 -9.42 14.61 2.38
CA LEU A 214 -10.16 13.54 3.07
C LEU A 214 -9.60 12.19 2.62
N PHE A 215 -9.28 11.32 3.57
CA PHE A 215 -8.71 10.01 3.25
C PHE A 215 -9.60 9.23 2.27
N GLY A 216 -9.01 8.72 1.18
CA GLY A 216 -9.73 7.98 0.14
C GLY A 216 -10.57 8.84 -0.81
N SER A 217 -10.45 10.17 -0.72
CA SER A 217 -11.09 11.08 -1.68
C SER A 217 -10.40 11.08 -3.03
N TRP A 218 -11.11 11.57 -4.05
CA TRP A 218 -10.53 11.71 -5.39
C TRP A 218 -9.25 12.54 -5.40
N ASP A 219 -9.24 13.64 -4.64
CA ASP A 219 -8.08 14.54 -4.55
C ASP A 219 -6.93 13.88 -3.77
N ASP A 220 -7.24 13.17 -2.68
CA ASP A 220 -6.25 12.40 -1.90
C ASP A 220 -5.54 11.33 -2.73
N LEU A 221 -6.29 10.59 -3.55
CA LEU A 221 -5.76 9.55 -4.45
C LEU A 221 -4.90 10.12 -5.59
N ASN A 222 -5.08 11.39 -5.96
CA ASN A 222 -4.28 12.08 -6.97
C ASN A 222 -3.25 13.04 -6.37
N SER A 223 -3.14 13.09 -5.05
CA SER A 223 -2.24 13.99 -4.35
C SER A 223 -0.76 13.59 -4.55
N SER A 224 0.11 14.54 -4.22
CA SER A 224 1.55 14.31 -4.28
C SER A 224 1.99 13.29 -3.24
N ARG A 225 2.78 12.32 -3.70
CA ARG A 225 3.55 11.36 -2.88
C ARG A 225 4.97 11.85 -2.64
N LEU A 226 5.35 13.03 -3.14
CA LEU A 226 6.67 13.62 -2.95
C LEU A 226 6.78 14.29 -1.56
N ASN A 227 6.56 13.50 -0.51
CA ASN A 227 6.64 13.97 0.86
C ASN A 227 7.30 12.90 1.75
N LYS A 228 7.82 13.33 2.90
CA LYS A 228 8.55 12.47 3.83
C LYS A 228 7.75 11.24 4.26
N SER A 229 6.46 11.40 4.54
CA SER A 229 5.59 10.29 4.99
C SER A 229 5.47 9.21 3.91
N SER A 230 5.15 9.62 2.68
CA SER A 230 5.00 8.72 1.52
C SER A 230 6.32 8.04 1.16
N MET A 231 7.45 8.77 1.18
CA MET A 231 8.78 8.18 0.94
C MET A 231 9.17 7.19 2.03
N THR A 232 8.81 7.46 3.28
CA THR A 232 9.09 6.56 4.40
C THR A 232 8.30 5.24 4.27
N VAL A 233 7.03 5.32 3.84
CA VAL A 233 6.22 4.13 3.51
C VAL A 233 6.78 3.39 2.29
N LEU A 234 7.23 4.12 1.26
CA LEU A 234 7.88 3.56 0.07
C LEU A 234 9.10 2.71 0.45
N LEU A 235 10.00 3.25 1.29
CA LEU A 235 11.17 2.55 1.80
C LEU A 235 10.78 1.30 2.59
N HIS A 236 9.80 1.38 3.49
CA HIS A 236 9.31 0.22 4.24
C HIS A 236 8.80 -0.89 3.31
N ASN A 237 8.00 -0.55 2.30
CA ASN A 237 7.45 -1.52 1.36
C ASN A 237 8.53 -2.12 0.45
N GLY A 238 9.49 -1.31 0.03
CA GLY A 238 10.70 -1.77 -0.67
C GLY A 238 11.51 -2.74 0.19
N ALA A 239 11.68 -2.45 1.48
CA ALA A 239 12.41 -3.31 2.41
C ALA A 239 11.75 -4.68 2.57
N CYS A 240 10.42 -4.71 2.67
CA CYS A 240 9.64 -5.95 2.70
C CYS A 240 9.84 -6.77 1.42
N THR A 241 9.86 -6.11 0.26
CA THR A 241 10.06 -6.78 -1.02
C THR A 241 11.48 -7.31 -1.16
N PHE A 242 12.50 -6.54 -0.79
CA PHE A 242 13.89 -6.98 -0.77
C PHE A 242 14.13 -8.17 0.15
N HIS A 243 13.40 -8.26 1.27
CA HIS A 243 13.41 -9.48 2.08
C HIS A 243 12.88 -10.68 1.29
N LYS A 244 11.72 -10.56 0.63
CA LYS A 244 11.09 -11.65 -0.13
C LYS A 244 11.97 -12.17 -1.27
N ILE A 245 12.73 -11.29 -1.92
CA ILE A 245 13.66 -11.65 -3.01
C ILE A 245 15.07 -11.98 -2.51
N GLU A 246 15.22 -12.24 -1.21
CA GLU A 246 16.46 -12.65 -0.54
C GLU A 246 17.63 -11.64 -0.65
N ARG A 247 17.29 -10.36 -0.87
CA ARG A 247 18.23 -9.22 -0.83
C ARG A 247 18.28 -8.63 0.58
N PHE A 248 18.79 -9.43 1.51
CA PHE A 248 18.73 -9.12 2.94
C PHE A 248 19.53 -7.86 3.32
N GLU A 249 20.70 -7.62 2.71
CA GLU A 249 21.50 -6.41 3.00
C GLU A 249 20.77 -5.13 2.57
N GLU A 250 20.19 -5.12 1.37
CA GLU A 250 19.39 -4.00 0.87
C GLU A 250 18.10 -3.84 1.68
N SER A 251 17.45 -4.94 2.06
CA SER A 251 16.28 -4.93 2.95
C SER A 251 16.59 -4.24 4.28
N ILE A 252 17.70 -4.58 4.93
CA ILE A 252 18.15 -3.96 6.19
C ILE A 252 18.35 -2.45 6.01
N LYS A 253 19.05 -2.03 4.95
CA LYS A 253 19.32 -0.60 4.67
C LYS A 253 18.02 0.20 4.53
N LEU A 254 17.04 -0.34 3.79
CA LEU A 254 15.75 0.32 3.59
C LEU A 254 14.94 0.39 4.90
N PHE A 255 14.88 -0.69 5.68
CA PHE A 255 14.21 -0.68 6.99
C PHE A 255 14.83 0.36 7.93
N GLN A 256 16.16 0.39 8.03
CA GLN A 256 16.87 1.36 8.86
C GLN A 256 16.59 2.81 8.41
N SER A 257 16.60 3.08 7.11
CA SER A 257 16.29 4.40 6.57
C SER A 257 14.85 4.82 6.88
N ALA A 258 13.88 3.90 6.75
CA ALA A 258 12.48 4.15 7.10
C ALA A 258 12.30 4.44 8.61
N LEU A 259 12.94 3.65 9.48
CA LEU A 259 12.91 3.83 10.93
C LEU A 259 13.53 5.16 11.37
N GLN A 260 14.69 5.54 10.80
CA GLN A 260 15.34 6.83 11.05
C GLN A 260 14.47 8.03 10.64
N ASN A 261 13.55 7.81 9.70
CA ASN A 261 12.63 8.83 9.21
C ASN A 261 11.24 8.79 9.84
N GLY A 262 11.05 7.97 10.89
CA GLY A 262 9.85 7.98 11.73
C GLY A 262 8.75 7.03 11.30
N VAL A 263 9.04 6.00 10.48
CA VAL A 263 8.06 4.93 10.24
C VAL A 263 7.73 4.22 11.55
N THR A 264 6.45 4.00 11.81
CA THR A 264 6.03 3.00 12.79
C THR A 264 6.00 1.67 12.08
N ILE A 265 6.94 0.78 12.41
CA ILE A 265 7.01 -0.54 11.81
C ILE A 265 5.84 -1.39 12.30
N THR A 266 5.26 -2.21 11.43
CA THR A 266 4.22 -3.17 11.84
C THR A 266 4.87 -4.45 12.38
N THR A 267 4.12 -5.31 13.07
CA THR A 267 4.62 -6.64 13.47
C THR A 267 5.13 -7.45 12.28
N TYR A 268 4.44 -7.36 11.13
CA TYR A 268 4.89 -7.95 9.87
C TYR A 268 6.23 -7.37 9.43
N GLY A 269 6.33 -6.04 9.28
CA GLY A 269 7.58 -5.38 8.89
C GLY A 269 8.74 -5.70 9.84
N LEU A 270 8.47 -5.72 11.15
CA LEU A 270 9.48 -6.05 12.17
C LEU A 270 9.97 -7.48 12.03
N SER A 271 9.05 -8.45 11.80
CA SER A 271 9.44 -9.85 11.59
C SER A 271 10.39 -10.00 10.39
N LEU A 272 10.13 -9.28 9.29
CA LEU A 272 10.99 -9.31 8.10
C LEU A 272 12.33 -8.63 8.37
N TYR A 273 12.33 -7.49 9.06
CA TYR A 273 13.56 -6.77 9.42
C TYR A 273 14.48 -7.65 10.28
N LEU A 274 13.95 -8.22 11.35
CA LEU A 274 14.71 -9.10 12.25
C LEU A 274 15.21 -10.35 11.52
N SER A 275 14.38 -10.95 10.66
CA SER A 275 14.82 -12.08 9.85
C SER A 275 15.94 -11.70 8.87
N SER A 276 15.86 -10.56 8.19
CA SER A 276 16.94 -10.08 7.33
C SER A 276 18.26 -9.92 8.09
N VAL A 277 18.23 -9.31 9.29
CA VAL A 277 19.43 -9.19 10.15
C VAL A 277 19.93 -10.57 10.58
N TRP A 278 19.04 -11.48 10.96
CA TRP A 278 19.38 -12.83 11.37
C TRP A 278 20.06 -13.63 10.26
N LYS A 279 19.60 -13.48 9.01
CA LYS A 279 20.18 -14.16 7.84
C LYS A 279 21.63 -13.76 7.58
N ILE A 280 21.99 -12.50 7.87
CA ILE A 280 23.34 -11.96 7.64
C ILE A 280 24.26 -12.19 8.84
N ASN A 281 23.84 -11.77 10.04
CA ASN A 281 24.74 -11.68 11.19
C ASN A 281 24.74 -12.92 12.08
N ARG A 282 23.62 -13.66 12.15
CA ARG A 282 23.43 -14.80 13.05
C ARG A 282 23.73 -14.49 14.53
N ASP A 283 23.53 -13.23 14.95
CA ASP A 283 23.72 -12.79 16.33
C ASP A 283 22.37 -12.67 17.05
N GLU A 284 22.10 -13.59 17.98
CA GLU A 284 20.85 -13.60 18.76
C GLU A 284 20.68 -12.34 19.61
N LYS A 285 21.77 -11.77 20.14
CA LYS A 285 21.68 -10.60 21.02
C LYS A 285 21.23 -9.38 20.26
N GLU A 286 21.77 -9.19 19.06
CA GLU A 286 21.38 -8.10 18.16
C GLU A 286 19.89 -8.19 17.80
N ILE A 287 19.38 -9.38 17.49
CA ILE A 287 17.96 -9.56 17.18
C ILE A 287 17.06 -9.21 18.36
N ILE A 288 17.42 -9.63 19.58
CA ILE A 288 16.61 -9.33 20.76
C ILE A 288 16.67 -7.84 21.11
N GLU A 289 17.82 -7.20 20.96
CA GLU A 289 17.96 -5.75 21.13
C GLU A 289 17.10 -4.98 20.13
N LEU A 290 17.19 -5.31 18.85
CA LEU A 290 16.38 -4.68 17.79
C LEU A 290 14.88 -4.90 18.01
N PHE A 291 14.48 -6.08 18.48
CA PHE A 291 13.10 -6.33 18.89
C PHE A 291 12.68 -5.34 19.97
N HIS A 292 13.42 -5.23 21.08
CA HIS A 292 13.06 -4.30 22.16
C HIS A 292 13.02 -2.83 21.73
N ILE A 293 13.87 -2.40 20.81
CA ILE A 293 13.89 -1.02 20.32
C ILE A 293 12.69 -0.72 19.41
N HIS A 294 12.28 -1.67 18.57
CA HIS A 294 11.34 -1.42 17.48
C HIS A 294 9.98 -2.11 17.62
N THR A 295 9.75 -2.85 18.71
CA THR A 295 8.47 -3.54 18.96
C THR A 295 7.32 -2.54 19.05
N PRO A 296 6.26 -2.70 18.24
CA PRO A 296 5.04 -1.91 18.38
C PRO A 296 4.35 -2.18 19.71
N ASP A 297 3.69 -1.17 20.26
CA ASP A 297 2.94 -1.31 21.52
C ASP A 297 1.97 -2.51 21.48
N GLY A 298 2.16 -3.45 22.40
CA GLY A 298 1.31 -4.63 22.56
C GLY A 298 1.65 -5.83 21.68
N ALA A 299 2.66 -5.76 20.81
CA ALA A 299 3.12 -6.92 20.05
C ALA A 299 3.96 -7.88 20.91
N ALA A 300 3.68 -9.18 20.80
CA ALA A 300 4.45 -10.23 21.46
C ALA A 300 5.45 -10.87 20.47
N VAL A 301 6.50 -11.48 21.01
CA VAL A 301 7.48 -12.25 20.21
C VAL A 301 6.79 -13.33 19.38
N ASP A 302 5.80 -14.01 19.96
CA ASP A 302 5.05 -15.08 19.28
C ASP A 302 4.28 -14.58 18.04
N ASP A 303 3.95 -13.29 17.98
CA ASP A 303 3.29 -12.70 16.80
C ASP A 303 4.24 -12.64 15.59
N LEU A 304 5.56 -12.55 15.82
CA LEU A 304 6.56 -12.55 14.75
C LEU A 304 6.57 -13.89 13.99
N PHE A 305 6.37 -15.00 14.70
CA PHE A 305 6.48 -16.34 14.15
C PHE A 305 5.37 -16.68 13.17
N GLN A 306 4.25 -15.94 13.22
CA GLN A 306 3.17 -16.06 12.25
C GLN A 306 3.62 -15.66 10.84
N PHE A 307 4.58 -14.74 10.75
CA PHE A 307 5.11 -14.22 9.49
C PHE A 307 6.45 -14.84 9.12
N VAL A 308 7.34 -15.03 10.12
CA VAL A 308 8.67 -15.60 9.90
C VAL A 308 8.96 -16.70 10.94
N PRO A 309 8.53 -17.95 10.68
CA PRO A 309 8.62 -19.05 11.65
C PRO A 309 10.04 -19.40 12.11
N GLU A 310 11.05 -19.12 11.28
CA GLU A 310 12.45 -19.39 11.59
C GLU A 310 12.99 -18.56 12.76
N LEU A 311 12.38 -17.43 13.10
CA LEU A 311 12.76 -16.64 14.29
C LEU A 311 12.51 -17.39 15.59
N ASN A 312 11.71 -18.46 15.57
CA ASN A 312 11.51 -19.37 16.70
C ASN A 312 12.78 -20.17 17.05
N SER A 313 13.82 -20.17 16.20
CA SER A 313 15.09 -20.81 16.52
C SER A 313 15.97 -19.99 17.49
N ILE A 314 15.64 -18.72 17.70
CA ILE A 314 16.41 -17.81 18.56
C ILE A 314 16.01 -18.04 20.03
N ASP A 315 16.98 -18.07 20.95
CA ASP A 315 16.68 -18.15 22.38
C ASP A 315 16.30 -16.77 22.95
N TRP A 316 15.03 -16.42 22.80
CA TRP A 316 14.43 -15.17 23.30
C TRP A 316 14.50 -15.00 24.84
N ARG A 317 14.91 -16.03 25.60
CA ARG A 317 15.04 -15.96 27.07
C ARG A 317 16.39 -15.41 27.51
N ASN A 318 17.41 -15.42 26.64
CA ASN A 318 18.77 -14.99 26.96
C ASN A 318 19.03 -13.50 26.70
N GLY A 319 18.06 -12.75 26.15
CA GLY A 319 18.14 -11.30 25.98
C GLY A 319 17.79 -10.51 27.24
N GLY A 320 18.30 -10.97 28.39
CA GLY A 320 17.97 -10.41 29.69
C GLY A 320 18.11 -8.90 29.75
N THR A 321 17.06 -8.23 30.23
CA THR A 321 17.18 -6.97 30.94
C THR A 321 17.25 -7.28 32.44
N THR A 322 18.43 -7.08 33.02
CA THR A 322 18.52 -6.50 34.37
C THR A 322 18.23 -5.02 34.31
#